data_AF-A0AB40DKH5-F1
#
_entry.id   AF-A0AB40DKH5-F1
#
_cell.length_a   1.000
_cell.length_b   1.000
_cell.length_c   1.000
_cell.angle_alpha   90.00
_cell.angle_beta   90.00
_cell.angle_gamma   90.00
#
_symmetry.space_group_name_H-M   'P 1'
#
loop_
_entity.id
_entity.type
_entity.pdbx_description
1 polymer ?
#
loop_
_entity_poly.entity_id
_entity_poly.type
_entity_poly.pdbx_seq_one_letter_code
_entity_poly.pdbx_strand_id
1 'polypeptide(L)'
;MSAEWTIISYFDLRLLAQEITAFKKNIEELSTWCLRGGSCPTIIQVLEQEASELYDGQQLFNHHRQRRGALNLVGNLTNGLFGVLDSQYAQNMEEVIRRIQAKELHNTHLLKNQTSILDSKINVMRTSNDEMERRVRHMETHVTDLENTIRTGNIAQVSSELTLITGHIKRTQTAVINIITGLKRGIVSPALISVSQLQKELTNIQAHLPKGRRLRVTHETMHDIYQVMVSEVQELDNTLIFHTKIPLVDEEEYDVYQLTPIPVATQDHIITTETETKYLAISDHRDRHFALTVEELNQCTLSKGLMLCNIKQTTLGQAHEQFQCGLAAVQSEQKSSCKPEKVNTTSIWYPLDAPNS
;
A
#
# COMPACT_ATOMS: atom_id res chain seq x y z
N MET A 1 -9.97 13.73 -12.76
CA MET A 1 -10.07 12.83 -11.60
C MET A 1 -9.24 11.60 -11.93
N SER A 2 -8.23 11.26 -11.12
CA SER A 2 -7.49 9.99 -11.31
C SER A 2 -8.49 8.86 -11.14
N ALA A 3 -8.58 7.98 -12.13
CA ALA A 3 -9.31 6.74 -11.94
C ALA A 3 -8.44 5.85 -11.05
N GLU A 4 -8.98 5.39 -9.93
CA GLU A 4 -8.29 4.56 -8.96
C GLU A 4 -9.04 3.25 -8.80
N TRP A 5 -8.31 2.17 -8.57
CA TRP A 5 -8.89 0.92 -8.13
C TRP A 5 -8.63 0.72 -6.65
N THR A 6 -9.67 0.46 -5.87
CA THR A 6 -9.53 0.26 -4.42
C THR A 6 -9.52 -1.24 -4.09
N ILE A 7 -8.40 -1.72 -3.56
CA ILE A 7 -8.33 -3.02 -2.90
C ILE A 7 -8.58 -2.82 -1.42
N ILE A 8 -9.52 -3.59 -0.88
CA ILE A 8 -9.83 -3.58 0.53
C ILE A 8 -9.30 -4.85 1.15
N SER A 9 -8.50 -4.66 2.18
CA SER A 9 -7.93 -5.71 3.02
C SER A 9 -8.38 -5.45 4.46
N TYR A 10 -8.53 -6.49 5.27
CA TYR A 10 -8.99 -6.31 6.65
C TYR A 10 -8.32 -7.30 7.61
N PHE A 11 -8.17 -6.91 8.86
CA PHE A 11 -7.56 -7.71 9.91
C PHE A 11 -8.39 -7.66 11.20
N ASP A 12 -8.90 -8.81 11.63
CA ASP A 12 -9.64 -8.98 12.88
C ASP A 12 -8.69 -9.13 14.08
N LEU A 13 -8.59 -8.09 14.90
CA LEU A 13 -7.78 -8.05 16.11
C LEU A 13 -8.27 -9.03 17.18
N ARG A 14 -9.53 -9.50 17.11
CA ARG A 14 -10.08 -10.46 18.09
C ARG A 14 -9.36 -11.81 18.01
N LEU A 15 -8.94 -12.23 16.82
CA LEU A 15 -8.18 -13.48 16.65
C LEU A 15 -6.85 -13.42 17.39
N LEU A 16 -6.11 -12.32 17.21
CA LEU A 16 -4.86 -12.08 17.93
C LEU A 16 -5.09 -11.97 19.45
N ALA A 17 -6.18 -11.32 19.86
CA ALA A 17 -6.55 -11.25 21.28
C ALA A 17 -6.83 -12.64 21.87
N GLN A 18 -7.54 -13.51 21.14
CA GLN A 18 -7.82 -14.88 21.56
C GLN A 18 -6.54 -15.71 21.70
N GLU A 19 -5.62 -15.62 20.75
CA GLU A 19 -4.32 -16.31 20.82
C GLU A 19 -3.50 -15.88 22.04
N ILE A 20 -3.46 -14.58 22.31
CA ILE A 20 -2.77 -14.03 23.49
C ILE A 20 -3.46 -14.48 24.79
N THR A 21 -4.79 -14.57 24.79
CA THR A 21 -5.57 -15.05 25.94
C THR A 21 -5.27 -16.52 26.24
N ALA A 22 -5.31 -17.36 25.20
CA ALA A 22 -5.03 -18.78 25.30
C ALA A 22 -3.59 -19.02 25.79
N PHE A 23 -2.62 -18.30 25.23
CA PHE A 23 -1.22 -18.37 25.64
C PHE A 23 -1.05 -18.08 27.15
N LYS A 24 -1.67 -17.02 27.67
CA LYS A 24 -1.61 -16.66 29.10
C LYS A 24 -2.20 -17.73 29.99
N LYS A 25 -3.40 -18.22 29.64
CA LYS A 25 -4.07 -19.28 30.40
C LYS A 25 -3.18 -20.52 30.51
N ASN A 26 -2.52 -20.92 29.42
CA ASN A 26 -1.65 -22.09 29.41
C ASN A 26 -0.37 -21.89 30.24
N ILE A 27 0.19 -20.68 30.31
CA ILE A 27 1.31 -20.36 31.21
C ILE A 27 0.87 -20.47 32.68
N GLU A 28 -0.28 -19.91 33.03
CA GLU A 28 -0.81 -19.95 34.41
C GLU A 28 -1.06 -21.39 34.89
N GLU A 29 -1.62 -22.23 34.02
CA GLU A 29 -1.84 -23.65 34.28
C GLU A 29 -0.52 -24.42 34.45
N LEU A 30 0.46 -24.17 33.57
CA LEU A 30 1.80 -24.76 33.66
C LEU A 30 2.53 -24.33 34.94
N SER A 31 2.47 -23.05 35.30
CA SER A 31 3.07 -22.49 36.51
C SER A 31 2.49 -23.12 37.78
N THR A 32 1.16 -23.24 37.84
CA THR A 32 0.45 -23.89 38.95
C THR A 32 0.89 -25.34 39.13
N TRP A 33 1.14 -26.06 38.03
CA TRP A 33 1.66 -27.42 38.10
C TRP A 33 3.13 -27.48 38.53
N CYS A 34 3.99 -26.61 37.99
CA CYS A 34 5.40 -26.57 38.39
C CYS A 34 5.54 -26.38 39.91
N LEU A 35 4.67 -25.55 40.51
CA LEU A 35 4.62 -25.33 41.96
C LEU A 35 4.15 -26.55 42.77
N ARG A 36 3.41 -27.50 42.17
CA ARG A 36 2.82 -28.67 42.85
C ARG A 36 3.70 -29.92 42.85
N GLY A 37 4.87 -29.91 42.21
CA GLY A 37 5.81 -31.04 42.25
C GLY A 37 6.62 -31.29 40.98
N GLY A 38 6.38 -30.53 39.91
CA GLY A 38 7.20 -30.53 38.71
C GLY A 38 8.27 -29.46 38.77
N SER A 39 9.53 -29.78 39.06
CA SER A 39 10.58 -28.75 39.05
C SER A 39 10.81 -28.22 37.63
N CYS A 40 10.20 -27.08 37.28
CA CYS A 40 10.37 -26.38 35.98
C CYS A 40 10.61 -24.86 36.09
N PRO A 41 11.41 -24.35 37.06
CA PRO A 41 11.56 -22.91 37.29
C PRO A 41 12.11 -22.14 36.08
N THR A 42 13.08 -22.71 35.35
CA THR A 42 13.68 -22.05 34.18
C THR A 42 12.70 -21.93 33.01
N ILE A 43 11.85 -22.93 32.80
CA ILE A 43 10.86 -22.92 31.71
C ILE A 43 9.80 -21.85 31.97
N ILE A 44 9.29 -21.79 33.20
CA ILE A 44 8.33 -20.75 33.61
C ILE A 44 8.94 -19.36 33.49
N GLN A 45 10.18 -19.17 33.95
CA GLN A 45 10.84 -17.87 33.86
C GLN A 45 11.00 -17.39 32.41
N VAL A 46 11.35 -18.27 31.47
CA VAL A 46 11.45 -17.93 30.04
C VAL A 46 10.08 -17.57 29.46
N LEU A 47 9.05 -18.37 29.75
CA LEU A 47 7.69 -18.12 29.25
C LEU A 47 7.08 -16.84 29.84
N GLU A 48 7.35 -16.54 31.11
CA GLU A 48 6.92 -15.30 31.76
C GLU A 48 7.63 -14.08 31.18
N GLN A 49 8.94 -14.18 30.88
CA GLN A 49 9.66 -13.12 30.18
C GLN A 49 9.07 -12.91 28.78
N GLU A 50 8.83 -13.98 28.04
CA GLU A 50 8.21 -13.93 26.73
C GLU A 50 6.81 -13.29 26.77
N ALA A 51 6.02 -13.62 27.78
CA ALA A 51 4.73 -13.00 28.02
C ALA A 51 4.89 -11.50 28.32
N SER A 52 5.84 -11.10 29.17
CA SER A 52 6.16 -9.69 29.48
C SER A 52 6.41 -8.86 28.20
N GLU A 53 7.24 -9.38 27.30
CA GLU A 53 7.54 -8.70 26.02
C GLU A 53 6.30 -8.56 25.13
N LEU A 54 5.39 -9.56 25.14
CA LEU A 54 4.12 -9.46 24.44
C LEU A 54 3.23 -8.33 25.01
N TYR A 55 3.21 -8.16 26.34
CA TYR A 55 2.42 -7.10 26.99
C TYR A 55 2.92 -5.70 26.64
N ASP A 56 4.24 -5.51 26.59
CA ASP A 56 4.82 -4.23 26.19
C ASP A 56 4.42 -3.87 24.75
N GLY A 57 4.44 -4.85 23.85
CA GLY A 57 3.94 -4.70 22.48
C GLY A 57 2.45 -4.36 22.40
N GLN A 58 1.62 -4.85 23.33
CA GLN A 58 0.19 -4.53 23.40
C GLN A 58 -0.07 -3.05 23.75
N GLN A 59 0.82 -2.38 24.48
CA GLN A 59 0.63 -0.98 24.86
C GLN A 59 0.59 -0.04 23.63
N LEU A 60 1.25 -0.43 22.53
CA LEU A 60 1.23 0.33 21.28
C LEU A 60 -0.15 0.35 20.60
N PHE A 61 -1.01 -0.63 20.91
CA PHE A 61 -2.37 -0.75 20.39
C PHE A 61 -3.43 -0.18 21.34
N ASN A 62 -3.05 0.17 22.58
CA ASN A 62 -3.96 0.71 23.58
C ASN A 62 -3.70 2.20 23.83
N HIS A 63 -4.52 3.08 23.25
CA HIS A 63 -4.63 4.45 23.77
C HIS A 63 -5.92 4.64 24.59
N HIS A 64 -5.74 4.63 25.92
CA HIS A 64 -6.62 5.12 27.00
C HIS A 64 -8.11 4.69 27.06
N ARG A 65 -8.41 3.69 27.92
CA ARG A 65 -9.06 3.89 29.24
C ARG A 65 -8.93 2.61 30.09
N GLN A 66 -8.38 2.74 31.30
CA GLN A 66 -8.38 1.64 32.28
C GLN A 66 -9.80 1.24 32.68
N ARG A 67 -10.18 0.00 32.40
CA ARG A 67 -10.96 -0.81 33.34
C ARG A 67 -10.28 -2.17 33.50
N ARG A 68 -10.15 -2.58 34.76
CA ARG A 68 -9.49 -3.83 35.17
C ARG A 68 -10.36 -5.01 34.75
N GLY A 69 -9.88 -5.79 33.78
CA GLY A 69 -10.49 -7.00 33.23
C GLY A 69 -9.60 -7.53 32.11
N ALA A 70 -9.46 -8.85 31.98
CA ALA A 70 -8.45 -9.50 31.17
C ALA A 70 -8.43 -9.03 29.70
N LEU A 71 -7.24 -8.63 29.24
CA LEU A 71 -6.85 -8.25 27.87
C LEU A 71 -7.50 -6.96 27.31
N ASN A 72 -6.83 -5.84 27.57
CA ASN A 72 -6.94 -4.67 26.70
C ASN A 72 -5.95 -4.90 25.54
N LEU A 73 -6.38 -5.46 24.40
CA LEU A 73 -5.71 -5.25 23.10
C LEU A 73 -6.45 -4.14 22.31
N VAL A 74 -7.55 -3.67 22.88
CA VAL A 74 -8.60 -2.89 22.23
C VAL A 74 -8.64 -1.52 22.89
N GLY A 75 -8.12 -0.53 22.19
CA GLY A 75 -8.37 0.87 22.47
C GLY A 75 -8.72 1.56 21.16
N ASN A 76 -9.75 2.42 21.16
CA ASN A 76 -10.11 3.27 20.03
C ASN A 76 -8.88 4.08 19.57
N LEU A 77 -8.26 3.69 18.47
CA LEU A 77 -7.14 4.42 17.90
C LEU A 77 -7.65 5.68 17.21
N THR A 78 -7.74 6.81 17.92
CA THR A 78 -8.24 8.08 17.37
C THR A 78 -7.14 9.02 16.85
N ASN A 79 -7.39 9.55 15.64
CA ASN A 79 -6.88 10.73 14.92
C ASN A 79 -5.37 10.98 14.74
N GLY A 80 -4.48 10.44 15.58
CA GLY A 80 -3.03 10.66 15.45
C GLY A 80 -2.32 9.66 14.53
N LEU A 81 -2.93 8.49 14.30
CA LEU A 81 -2.35 7.39 13.53
C LEU A 81 -3.19 6.90 12.34
N PHE A 82 -4.50 7.08 12.41
CA PHE A 82 -5.46 6.52 11.46
C PHE A 82 -6.26 7.69 10.91
N GLY A 83 -6.16 7.90 9.60
CA GLY A 83 -6.88 8.97 8.92
C GLY A 83 -8.38 8.78 9.11
N VAL A 84 -9.11 9.89 9.20
CA VAL A 84 -10.57 9.85 9.31
C VAL A 84 -11.14 9.71 7.90
N LEU A 85 -11.60 8.52 7.54
CA LEU A 85 -12.52 8.37 6.43
C LEU A 85 -13.95 8.74 6.90
N ASP A 86 -14.80 9.17 5.98
CA ASP A 86 -16.20 9.50 6.27
C ASP A 86 -16.88 8.33 7.00
N SER A 87 -17.41 8.58 8.20
CA SER A 87 -18.01 7.57 9.08
C SER A 87 -19.17 6.83 8.40
N GLN A 88 -19.85 7.48 7.45
CA GLN A 88 -20.92 6.86 6.67
C GLN A 88 -20.40 5.83 5.66
N TYR A 89 -19.27 6.11 5.01
CA TYR A 89 -18.63 5.17 4.08
C TYR A 89 -18.09 3.95 4.84
N ALA A 90 -17.51 4.18 6.01
CA ALA A 90 -16.99 3.11 6.86
C ALA A 90 -18.05 2.08 7.27
N GLN A 91 -19.22 2.54 7.74
CA GLN A 91 -20.32 1.67 8.15
C GLN A 91 -20.86 0.83 6.98
N ASN A 92 -20.98 1.44 5.80
CA ASN A 92 -21.39 0.71 4.59
C ASN A 92 -20.39 -0.40 4.22
N MET A 93 -19.09 -0.12 4.34
CA MET A 93 -18.05 -1.09 3.99
C MET A 93 -17.93 -2.23 5.01
N GLU A 94 -18.21 -1.96 6.29
CA GLU A 94 -18.31 -3.00 7.32
C GLU A 94 -19.39 -4.03 6.97
N GLU A 95 -20.58 -3.55 6.61
CA GLU A 95 -21.69 -4.42 6.25
C GLU A 95 -21.37 -5.25 5.00
N VAL A 96 -20.70 -4.65 4.02
CA VAL A 96 -20.21 -5.36 2.82
C VAL A 96 -19.20 -6.44 3.20
N ILE A 97 -18.20 -6.14 4.03
CA ILE A 97 -17.18 -7.10 4.49
C ILE A 97 -17.86 -8.26 5.24
N ARG A 98 -18.78 -7.95 6.16
CA ARG A 98 -19.52 -8.97 6.93
C ARG A 98 -20.34 -9.89 6.02
N ARG A 99 -21.03 -9.34 5.03
CA ARG A 99 -21.82 -10.14 4.06
C ARG A 99 -20.94 -11.02 3.18
N ILE A 100 -19.72 -10.58 2.85
CA ILE A 100 -18.73 -11.40 2.14
C ILE A 100 -18.22 -12.53 3.02
N GLN A 101 -17.92 -12.27 4.29
CA GLN A 101 -17.52 -13.30 5.26
C GLN A 101 -18.61 -14.35 5.47
N ALA A 102 -19.87 -13.92 5.49
CA ALA A 102 -21.03 -14.81 5.55
C ALA A 102 -21.24 -15.62 4.24
N LYS A 103 -20.43 -15.37 3.20
CA LYS A 103 -20.60 -15.91 1.83
C LYS A 103 -21.95 -15.56 1.20
N GLU A 104 -22.59 -14.50 1.67
CA GLU A 104 -23.92 -14.05 1.25
C GLU A 104 -23.87 -13.09 0.05
N LEU A 105 -22.72 -12.47 -0.22
CA LEU A 105 -22.54 -11.48 -1.29
C LEU A 105 -21.75 -12.05 -2.47
N HIS A 106 -22.21 -11.79 -3.70
CA HIS A 106 -21.49 -12.09 -4.94
C HIS A 106 -20.61 -10.89 -5.36
N ASN A 107 -19.32 -11.12 -5.65
CA ASN A 107 -18.29 -10.07 -5.84
C ASN A 107 -18.55 -9.11 -7.03
N THR A 108 -19.55 -9.37 -7.87
CA THR A 108 -19.83 -8.61 -9.09
C THR A 108 -20.21 -7.14 -8.87
N HIS A 109 -20.84 -6.80 -7.74
CA HIS A 109 -21.20 -5.40 -7.44
C HIS A 109 -19.98 -4.55 -7.06
N LEU A 110 -18.98 -5.15 -6.41
CA LEU A 110 -17.77 -4.45 -5.98
C LEU A 110 -16.90 -4.09 -7.18
N LEU A 111 -16.73 -5.04 -8.10
CA LEU A 111 -15.99 -4.84 -9.34
C LEU A 111 -16.56 -3.69 -10.17
N LYS A 112 -17.89 -3.51 -10.16
CA LYS A 112 -18.55 -2.37 -10.84
C LYS A 112 -18.19 -1.01 -10.23
N ASN A 113 -17.90 -0.96 -8.94
CA ASN A 113 -17.51 0.25 -8.22
C ASN A 113 -15.98 0.42 -8.14
N GLN A 114 -15.23 -0.23 -9.04
CA GLN A 114 -13.75 -0.22 -9.05
C GLN A 114 -13.14 -0.61 -7.70
N THR A 115 -13.85 -1.49 -6.99
CA THR A 115 -13.46 -1.96 -5.68
C THR A 115 -13.34 -3.47 -5.73
N SER A 116 -12.29 -4.00 -5.13
CA SER A 116 -12.21 -5.42 -4.86
C SER A 116 -11.87 -5.67 -3.40
N ILE A 117 -12.41 -6.78 -2.90
CA ILE A 117 -12.20 -7.18 -1.52
C ILE A 117 -11.29 -8.40 -1.57
N LEU A 118 -10.08 -8.19 -1.08
CA LEU A 118 -9.12 -9.26 -0.89
C LEU A 118 -9.33 -9.78 0.53
N ASP A 119 -9.59 -11.08 0.68
CA ASP A 119 -9.52 -11.74 1.97
C ASP A 119 -8.05 -11.78 2.42
N SER A 120 -7.58 -10.64 2.89
CA SER A 120 -6.21 -10.40 3.33
C SER A 120 -6.20 -10.41 4.84
N LYS A 121 -6.38 -11.59 5.45
CA LYS A 121 -5.62 -11.86 6.67
C LYS A 121 -4.18 -11.44 6.34
N ILE A 122 -3.58 -10.49 7.09
CA ILE A 122 -2.19 -10.05 6.92
C ILE A 122 -1.36 -11.29 6.56
N ASN A 123 -0.56 -11.27 5.50
CA ASN A 123 -0.03 -12.52 4.93
C ASN A 123 0.71 -13.41 5.94
N VAL A 124 1.33 -12.76 6.93
CA VAL A 124 1.96 -13.37 8.09
C VAL A 124 0.98 -14.22 8.91
N MET A 125 -0.28 -13.80 9.01
CA MET A 125 -1.39 -14.52 9.64
C MET A 125 -2.08 -15.50 8.70
N ARG A 126 -2.26 -15.22 7.39
CA ARG A 126 -2.95 -16.17 6.50
C ARG A 126 -2.23 -17.52 6.45
N THR A 127 -0.91 -17.48 6.28
CA THR A 127 -0.06 -18.68 6.25
C THR A 127 -0.02 -19.36 7.62
N SER A 128 -0.21 -18.59 8.70
CA SER A 128 -0.06 -19.08 10.06
C SER A 128 -1.36 -19.57 10.69
N ASN A 129 -2.52 -19.00 10.40
CA ASN A 129 -3.79 -19.33 11.08
C ASN A 129 -4.24 -20.76 10.80
N ASP A 130 -4.08 -21.30 9.59
CA ASP A 130 -4.53 -22.66 9.28
C ASP A 130 -3.66 -23.74 9.97
N GLU A 131 -2.37 -23.46 10.16
CA GLU A 131 -1.46 -24.32 10.92
C GLU A 131 -1.58 -24.08 12.43
N MET A 132 -1.77 -22.82 12.83
CA MET A 132 -1.86 -22.40 14.22
C MET A 132 -3.19 -22.79 14.84
N GLU A 133 -4.33 -22.66 14.17
CA GLU A 133 -5.59 -23.17 14.71
C GLU A 133 -5.51 -24.69 14.93
N ARG A 134 -4.81 -25.42 14.06
CA ARG A 134 -4.54 -26.85 14.30
C ARG A 134 -3.66 -27.05 15.53
N ARG A 135 -2.64 -26.22 15.73
CA ARG A 135 -1.73 -26.29 16.89
C ARG A 135 -2.36 -25.85 18.20
N VAL A 136 -3.14 -24.76 18.21
CA VAL A 136 -3.91 -24.29 19.36
C VAL A 136 -4.96 -25.33 19.74
N ARG A 137 -5.71 -25.89 18.79
CA ARG A 137 -6.63 -27.01 19.08
C ARG A 137 -5.89 -28.25 19.60
N HIS A 138 -4.75 -28.59 19.00
CA HIS A 138 -3.91 -29.70 19.46
C HIS A 138 -3.38 -29.45 20.88
N MET A 139 -2.97 -28.23 21.18
CA MET A 139 -2.52 -27.83 22.50
C MET A 139 -3.68 -27.80 23.49
N GLU A 140 -4.86 -27.30 23.14
CA GLU A 140 -6.06 -27.39 23.97
C GLU A 140 -6.44 -28.83 24.29
N THR A 141 -6.26 -29.77 23.34
CA THR A 141 -6.46 -31.20 23.62
C THR A 141 -5.39 -31.79 24.54
N HIS A 142 -4.13 -31.37 24.41
CA HIS A 142 -3.04 -31.78 25.31
C HIS A 142 -3.12 -31.10 26.68
N VAL A 143 -3.73 -29.92 26.73
CA VAL A 143 -3.94 -29.12 27.94
C VAL A 143 -5.19 -29.55 28.68
N THR A 144 -6.25 -29.95 28.01
CA THR A 144 -7.42 -30.56 28.69
C THR A 144 -7.12 -31.97 29.19
N ASP A 145 -6.18 -32.68 28.55
CA ASP A 145 -5.58 -33.92 29.05
C ASP A 145 -4.28 -33.64 29.85
N LEU A 146 -4.22 -32.47 30.51
CA LEU A 146 -3.08 -32.01 31.32
C LEU A 146 -2.69 -33.10 32.31
N GLU A 147 -3.67 -33.73 32.97
CA GLU A 147 -3.42 -34.74 33.98
C GLU A 147 -2.69 -35.97 33.45
N ASN A 148 -2.81 -36.33 32.16
CA ASN A 148 -2.10 -37.46 31.57
C ASN A 148 -0.81 -37.05 30.86
N THR A 149 -0.84 -35.98 30.06
CA THR A 149 0.35 -35.46 29.34
C THR A 149 1.45 -35.03 30.32
N ILE A 150 1.05 -34.42 31.45
CA ILE A 150 1.96 -34.01 32.51
C ILE A 150 2.41 -35.19 33.39
N ARG A 151 1.58 -36.23 33.60
CA ARG A 151 2.01 -37.49 34.26
C ARG A 151 3.08 -38.23 33.49
N THR A 152 3.11 -38.07 32.17
CA THR A 152 4.11 -38.70 31.29
C THR A 152 5.43 -37.93 31.15
N GLY A 153 5.56 -36.74 31.75
CA GLY A 153 6.84 -36.00 31.82
C GLY A 153 7.21 -35.15 30.60
N ASN A 154 6.29 -34.90 29.66
CA ASN A 154 6.59 -34.16 28.42
C ASN A 154 6.48 -32.62 28.54
N ILE A 155 6.97 -32.03 29.63
CA ILE A 155 7.00 -30.57 29.85
C ILE A 155 7.74 -29.85 28.71
N ALA A 156 8.81 -30.46 28.19
CA ALA A 156 9.58 -29.93 27.08
C ALA A 156 8.74 -29.75 25.80
N GLN A 157 7.77 -30.64 25.55
CA GLN A 157 6.87 -30.55 24.40
C GLN A 157 5.90 -29.37 24.57
N VAL A 158 5.28 -29.24 25.75
CA VAL A 158 4.39 -28.12 26.06
C VAL A 158 5.13 -26.78 25.98
N SER A 159 6.34 -26.71 26.55
CA SER A 159 7.20 -25.53 26.46
C SER A 159 7.53 -25.17 25.01
N SER A 160 7.87 -26.15 24.17
CA SER A 160 8.18 -25.92 22.76
C SER A 160 6.98 -25.37 21.99
N GLU A 161 5.78 -25.92 22.20
CA GLU A 161 4.56 -25.43 21.56
C GLU A 161 4.21 -24.01 22.02
N LEU A 162 4.36 -23.71 23.31
CA LEU A 162 4.18 -22.36 23.84
C LEU A 162 5.15 -21.36 23.22
N THR A 163 6.44 -21.69 23.11
CA THR A 163 7.43 -20.81 22.44
C THR A 163 7.10 -20.59 20.96
N LEU A 164 6.59 -21.60 20.24
CA LEU A 164 6.15 -21.44 18.86
C LEU A 164 4.95 -20.48 18.76
N ILE A 165 4.02 -20.56 19.70
CA ILE A 165 2.87 -19.65 19.82
C ILE A 165 3.32 -18.24 20.14
N THR A 166 4.20 -18.04 21.12
CA THR A 166 4.77 -16.72 21.42
C THR A 166 5.44 -16.13 20.19
N GLY A 167 6.30 -16.91 19.53
CA GLY A 167 7.03 -16.49 18.34
C GLY A 167 6.10 -16.11 17.20
N HIS A 168 4.93 -16.76 17.09
CA HIS A 168 3.90 -16.37 16.14
C HIS A 168 3.26 -15.03 16.52
N ILE A 169 2.75 -14.90 17.76
CA ILE A 169 2.11 -13.68 18.26
C ILE A 169 3.04 -12.47 18.06
N LYS A 170 4.34 -12.61 18.40
CA LYS A 170 5.36 -11.58 18.20
C LYS A 170 5.48 -11.19 16.73
N ARG A 171 5.65 -12.16 15.82
CA ARG A 171 5.73 -11.90 14.37
C ARG A 171 4.49 -11.19 13.84
N THR A 172 3.33 -11.59 14.33
CA THR A 172 2.05 -11.00 13.96
C THR A 172 1.93 -9.55 14.44
N GLN A 173 2.22 -9.27 15.71
CA GLN A 173 2.25 -7.90 16.25
C GLN A 173 3.25 -7.01 15.50
N THR A 174 4.48 -7.49 15.29
CA THR A 174 5.51 -6.76 14.54
C THR A 174 5.06 -6.47 13.11
N ALA A 175 4.42 -7.42 12.43
CA ALA A 175 3.90 -7.21 11.08
C ALA A 175 2.83 -6.12 11.05
N VAL A 176 1.86 -6.15 11.98
CA VAL A 176 0.80 -5.13 12.09
C VAL A 176 1.42 -3.75 12.35
N ILE A 177 2.35 -3.64 13.30
CA ILE A 177 3.04 -2.37 13.62
C ILE A 177 3.81 -1.86 12.41
N ASN A 178 4.56 -2.72 11.72
CA ASN A 178 5.34 -2.34 10.55
C ASN A 178 4.46 -1.90 9.38
N ILE A 179 3.30 -2.53 9.19
CA ILE A 179 2.31 -2.09 8.19
C ILE A 179 1.84 -0.69 8.56
N ILE A 180 1.32 -0.48 9.76
CA ILE A 180 0.75 0.81 10.18
C ILE A 180 1.80 1.94 10.11
N THR A 181 2.99 1.69 10.64
CA THR A 181 4.09 2.68 10.61
C THR A 181 4.60 2.93 9.20
N GLY A 182 4.61 1.91 8.32
CA GLY A 182 4.90 2.06 6.89
C GLY A 182 3.87 2.95 6.20
N LEU A 183 2.58 2.72 6.42
CA LEU A 183 1.50 3.52 5.83
C LEU A 183 1.60 4.99 6.20
N LYS A 184 2.00 5.31 7.43
CA LYS A 184 2.28 6.70 7.84
C LYS A 184 3.39 7.39 7.04
N ARG A 185 4.32 6.61 6.50
CA ARG A 185 5.41 7.09 5.66
C ARG A 185 5.04 7.04 4.17
N GLY A 186 3.79 6.70 3.83
CA GLY A 186 3.34 6.50 2.46
C GLY A 186 3.83 5.19 1.84
N ILE A 187 4.30 4.23 2.65
CA ILE A 187 4.86 2.96 2.15
C ILE A 187 3.87 1.84 2.43
N VAL A 188 3.39 1.18 1.38
CA VAL A 188 2.56 -0.02 1.55
C VAL A 188 3.44 -1.27 1.61
N SER A 189 3.32 -2.05 2.68
CA SER A 189 4.17 -3.22 2.93
C SER A 189 3.61 -4.49 2.24
N PRO A 190 4.48 -5.36 1.67
CA PRO A 190 4.08 -6.70 1.23
C PRO A 190 3.49 -7.60 2.32
N ALA A 191 3.66 -7.25 3.59
CA ALA A 191 2.98 -7.92 4.69
C ALA A 191 1.46 -7.69 4.68
N LEU A 192 1.00 -6.53 4.17
CA LEU A 192 -0.42 -6.18 4.05
C LEU A 192 -1.10 -6.94 2.89
N ILE A 193 -0.53 -6.82 1.69
CA ILE A 193 -0.93 -7.56 0.48
C ILE A 193 0.35 -8.13 -0.10
N SER A 194 0.43 -9.44 -0.35
CA SER A 194 1.64 -10.08 -0.86
C SER A 194 1.74 -9.88 -2.36
N VAL A 195 2.97 -9.99 -2.90
CA VAL A 195 3.20 -9.82 -4.33
C VAL A 195 2.30 -10.76 -5.16
N SER A 196 2.15 -12.02 -4.74
CA SER A 196 1.33 -13.01 -5.44
C SER A 196 -0.17 -12.71 -5.33
N GLN A 197 -0.66 -12.24 -4.18
CA GLN A 197 -2.04 -11.81 -4.02
C GLN A 197 -2.35 -10.58 -4.87
N LEU A 198 -1.49 -9.55 -4.77
CA LEU A 198 -1.63 -8.33 -5.53
C LEU A 198 -1.68 -8.65 -7.02
N GLN A 199 -0.73 -9.46 -7.50
CA GLN A 199 -0.70 -9.82 -8.91
C GLN A 199 -1.95 -10.59 -9.35
N LYS A 200 -2.38 -11.60 -8.58
CA LYS A 200 -3.62 -12.33 -8.88
C LYS A 200 -4.79 -11.38 -8.97
N GLU A 201 -4.86 -10.44 -8.05
CA GLU A 201 -5.95 -9.46 -8.00
C GLU A 201 -5.92 -8.52 -9.19
N LEU A 202 -4.74 -8.00 -9.53
CA LEU A 202 -4.52 -7.17 -10.73
C LEU A 202 -4.92 -7.91 -12.01
N THR A 203 -4.63 -9.21 -12.13
CA THR A 203 -5.10 -10.04 -13.25
C THR A 203 -6.62 -10.17 -13.28
N ASN A 204 -7.28 -10.35 -12.13
CA ASN A 204 -8.73 -10.49 -12.06
C ASN A 204 -9.47 -9.20 -12.46
N ILE A 205 -8.95 -8.05 -12.02
CA ILE A 205 -9.62 -6.76 -12.25
C ILE A 205 -9.35 -6.21 -13.65
N GLN A 206 -8.36 -6.75 -14.38
CA GLN A 206 -8.00 -6.29 -15.72
C GLN A 206 -9.19 -6.34 -16.71
N ALA A 207 -10.07 -7.32 -16.58
CA ALA A 207 -11.29 -7.43 -17.40
C ALA A 207 -12.42 -6.46 -16.98
N HIS A 208 -12.26 -5.77 -15.85
CA HIS A 208 -13.28 -4.93 -15.21
C HIS A 208 -12.88 -3.45 -15.16
N LEU A 209 -11.75 -3.09 -15.77
CA LEU A 209 -11.28 -1.71 -15.79
C LEU A 209 -12.26 -0.81 -16.58
N PRO A 210 -12.40 0.46 -16.17
CA PRO A 210 -13.12 1.43 -16.96
C PRO A 210 -12.53 1.56 -18.37
N LYS A 211 -13.37 1.91 -19.35
CA LYS A 211 -12.92 2.15 -20.72
C LYS A 211 -11.82 3.22 -20.76
N GLY A 212 -10.77 2.99 -21.54
CA GLY A 212 -9.64 3.91 -21.70
C GLY A 212 -8.67 3.90 -20.52
N ARG A 213 -8.84 3.00 -19.55
CA ARG A 213 -7.95 2.81 -18.41
C ARG A 213 -7.30 1.45 -18.48
N ARG A 214 -6.00 1.42 -18.18
CA ARG A 214 -5.23 0.18 -18.12
C ARG A 214 -4.45 0.08 -16.82
N LEU A 215 -4.11 -1.16 -16.51
CA LEU A 215 -3.15 -1.53 -15.50
C LEU A 215 -1.89 -1.99 -16.22
N ARG A 216 -0.78 -1.27 -16.06
CA ARG A 216 0.53 -1.68 -16.61
C ARG A 216 1.18 -2.70 -15.67
N VAL A 217 0.63 -3.89 -15.68
CA VAL A 217 0.96 -4.99 -14.77
C VAL A 217 1.75 -6.04 -15.53
N THR A 218 3.04 -6.13 -15.21
CA THR A 218 3.88 -7.29 -15.51
C THR A 218 4.46 -7.79 -14.19
N HIS A 219 4.92 -9.04 -14.14
CA HIS A 219 5.69 -9.54 -12.99
C HIS A 219 6.82 -8.58 -12.59
N GLU A 220 7.43 -7.94 -13.59
CA GLU A 220 8.59 -7.09 -13.42
C GLU A 220 8.24 -5.66 -12.97
N THR A 221 6.97 -5.24 -13.02
CA THR A 221 6.50 -3.92 -12.56
C THR A 221 5.85 -3.97 -11.18
N MET A 222 5.84 -5.12 -10.51
CA MET A 222 5.24 -5.25 -9.17
C MET A 222 5.86 -4.26 -8.19
N HIS A 223 7.19 -4.11 -8.21
CA HIS A 223 7.87 -3.12 -7.35
C HIS A 223 7.34 -1.70 -7.57
N ASP A 224 7.18 -1.30 -8.83
CA ASP A 224 6.71 0.03 -9.20
C ASP A 224 5.27 0.25 -8.74
N ILE A 225 4.41 -0.78 -8.78
CA ILE A 225 3.04 -0.71 -8.25
C ILE A 225 3.06 -0.45 -6.73
N TYR A 226 3.93 -1.13 -5.98
CA TYR A 226 4.08 -0.87 -4.54
C TYR A 226 4.57 0.56 -4.25
N GLN A 227 5.33 1.19 -5.17
CA GLN A 227 5.78 2.57 -5.00
C GLN A 227 4.67 3.60 -5.22
N VAL A 228 3.75 3.34 -6.14
CA VAL A 228 2.70 4.31 -6.53
C VAL A 228 1.37 4.10 -5.82
N MET A 229 1.13 2.94 -5.22
CA MET A 229 -0.10 2.69 -4.48
C MET A 229 -0.07 3.36 -3.12
N VAL A 230 -1.24 3.83 -2.70
CA VAL A 230 -1.44 4.51 -1.41
C VAL A 230 -2.42 3.69 -0.61
N SER A 231 -2.18 3.51 0.69
CA SER A 231 -3.17 2.85 1.54
C SER A 231 -3.45 3.64 2.79
N GLU A 232 -4.74 3.75 3.09
CA GLU A 232 -5.26 4.28 4.33
C GLU A 232 -5.71 3.13 5.21
N VAL A 233 -5.68 3.32 6.52
CA VAL A 233 -6.11 2.33 7.51
C VAL A 233 -7.12 2.96 8.45
N GLN A 234 -8.17 2.19 8.73
CA GLN A 234 -9.23 2.53 9.67
C GLN A 234 -9.43 1.39 10.66
N GLU A 235 -9.79 1.71 11.90
CA GLU A 235 -10.25 0.73 12.89
C GLU A 235 -11.77 0.80 13.03
N LEU A 236 -12.42 -0.36 13.09
CA LEU A 236 -13.86 -0.50 13.33
C LEU A 236 -14.14 -1.82 14.05
N ASP A 237 -14.76 -1.76 15.24
CA ASP A 237 -15.16 -2.93 16.04
C ASP A 237 -14.11 -4.05 16.15
N ASN A 238 -12.86 -3.66 16.45
CA ASN A 238 -11.69 -4.54 16.52
C ASN A 238 -11.21 -5.09 15.18
N THR A 239 -11.61 -4.50 14.07
CA THR A 239 -11.13 -4.83 12.73
C THR A 239 -10.37 -3.65 12.16
N LEU A 240 -9.12 -3.87 11.77
CA LEU A 240 -8.39 -2.92 10.94
C LEU A 240 -8.81 -3.11 9.48
N ILE A 241 -9.28 -2.07 8.83
CA ILE A 241 -9.68 -2.07 7.42
C ILE A 241 -8.71 -1.17 6.66
N PHE A 242 -8.10 -1.73 5.63
CA PHE A 242 -7.11 -1.07 4.79
C PHE A 242 -7.72 -0.79 3.42
N HIS A 243 -7.69 0.48 3.01
CA HIS A 243 -8.13 0.95 1.71
C HIS A 243 -6.91 1.25 0.85
N THR A 244 -6.44 0.25 0.11
CA THR A 244 -5.29 0.38 -0.79
C THR A 244 -5.76 0.82 -2.17
N LYS A 245 -5.44 2.05 -2.55
CA LYS A 245 -5.73 2.66 -3.84
C LYS A 245 -4.58 2.42 -4.80
N ILE A 246 -4.90 1.83 -5.94
CA ILE A 246 -3.98 1.60 -7.05
C ILE A 246 -4.34 2.59 -8.15
N PRO A 247 -3.41 3.47 -8.55
CA PRO A 247 -3.68 4.41 -9.64
C PRO A 247 -3.85 3.63 -10.96
N LEU A 248 -4.92 3.95 -11.70
CA LEU A 248 -5.10 3.47 -13.07
C LEU A 248 -4.50 4.47 -14.03
N VAL A 249 -3.70 3.98 -14.97
CA VAL A 249 -3.11 4.83 -16.00
C VAL A 249 -4.02 4.90 -17.21
N ASP A 250 -3.97 6.01 -17.93
CA ASP A 250 -4.63 6.11 -19.23
C ASP A 250 -4.01 5.13 -20.23
N GLU A 251 -4.84 4.65 -21.15
CA GLU A 251 -4.38 3.80 -22.26
C GLU A 251 -3.41 4.54 -23.18
N GLU A 252 -3.62 5.84 -23.34
CA GLU A 252 -2.79 6.69 -24.17
C GLU A 252 -1.46 7.04 -23.51
N GLU A 253 -0.44 7.14 -24.35
CA GLU A 253 0.92 7.55 -23.99
C GLU A 253 1.22 8.89 -24.61
N TYR A 254 2.09 9.64 -23.95
CA TYR A 254 2.51 10.95 -24.39
C TYR A 254 4.03 11.00 -24.39
N ASP A 255 4.58 11.41 -25.52
CA ASP A 255 5.98 11.79 -25.61
C ASP A 255 6.14 13.20 -25.07
N VAL A 256 7.07 13.37 -24.14
CA VAL A 256 7.39 14.68 -23.56
C VAL A 256 8.58 15.26 -24.31
N TYR A 257 8.35 16.37 -25.01
CA TYR A 257 9.38 17.13 -25.71
C TYR A 257 9.85 18.30 -24.87
N GLN A 258 11.17 18.44 -24.73
CA GLN A 258 11.78 19.67 -24.24
C GLN A 258 12.01 20.63 -25.41
N LEU A 259 11.28 21.74 -25.40
CA LEU A 259 11.36 22.79 -26.41
C LEU A 259 12.47 23.77 -26.02
N THR A 260 13.63 23.61 -26.66
CA THR A 260 14.80 24.50 -26.46
C THR A 260 14.93 25.42 -27.68
N PRO A 261 14.73 26.74 -27.54
CA PRO A 261 14.93 27.69 -28.62
C PRO A 261 16.37 27.64 -29.14
N ILE A 262 16.53 27.49 -30.46
CA ILE A 262 17.84 27.56 -31.10
C ILE A 262 18.02 28.98 -31.66
N PRO A 263 19.02 29.75 -31.19
CA PRO A 263 19.29 31.08 -31.72
C PRO A 263 19.84 30.99 -33.14
N VAL A 264 19.37 31.89 -34.01
CA VAL A 264 19.88 32.03 -35.38
C VAL A 264 20.59 33.37 -35.51
N ALA A 265 21.87 33.33 -35.88
CA ALA A 265 22.65 34.52 -36.17
C ALA A 265 22.28 35.06 -37.57
N THR A 266 21.98 36.34 -37.63
CA THR A 266 21.88 37.10 -38.88
C THR A 266 23.07 38.08 -38.98
N GLN A 267 23.14 38.88 -40.05
CA GLN A 267 24.27 39.79 -40.27
C GLN A 267 24.52 40.77 -39.10
N ASP A 268 23.47 41.24 -38.43
CA ASP A 268 23.58 42.31 -37.43
C ASP A 268 23.02 41.95 -36.04
N HIS A 269 22.31 40.83 -35.90
CA HIS A 269 21.64 40.47 -34.66
C HIS A 269 21.37 38.97 -34.55
N ILE A 270 21.13 38.51 -33.31
CA ILE A 270 20.68 37.16 -33.02
C ILE A 270 19.16 37.17 -32.89
N ILE A 271 18.50 36.23 -33.54
CA ILE A 271 17.06 36.00 -33.44
C ILE A 271 16.83 34.71 -32.66
N THR A 272 15.89 34.74 -31.71
CA THR A 272 15.41 33.55 -31.02
C THR A 272 13.91 33.45 -31.20
N THR A 273 13.37 32.24 -31.15
CA THR A 273 11.92 32.01 -31.20
C THR A 273 11.54 31.21 -29.98
N GLU A 274 10.97 31.89 -28.98
CA GLU A 274 10.48 31.22 -27.78
C GLU A 274 9.15 30.52 -28.05
N THR A 275 8.99 29.36 -27.43
CA THR A 275 7.75 28.60 -27.42
C THR A 275 6.93 28.97 -26.19
N GLU A 276 5.64 28.71 -26.25
CA GLU A 276 4.71 29.07 -25.18
C GLU A 276 4.92 28.24 -23.90
N THR A 277 5.63 27.12 -24.01
CA THR A 277 6.03 26.23 -22.91
C THR A 277 7.41 25.64 -23.15
N LYS A 278 8.11 25.27 -22.07
CA LYS A 278 9.39 24.54 -22.12
C LYS A 278 9.20 23.04 -22.35
N TYR A 279 8.15 22.45 -21.79
CA TYR A 279 7.84 21.04 -22.01
C TYR A 279 6.45 20.90 -22.59
N LEU A 280 6.34 20.08 -23.62
CA LEU A 280 5.10 19.80 -24.32
C LEU A 280 4.94 18.29 -24.45
N ALA A 281 3.87 17.76 -23.86
CA ALA A 281 3.48 16.37 -23.99
C ALA A 281 2.55 16.23 -25.19
N ILE A 282 2.81 15.25 -26.06
CA ILE A 282 2.03 15.02 -27.28
C ILE A 282 1.71 13.52 -27.39
N SER A 283 0.45 13.20 -27.66
CA SER A 283 -0.01 11.82 -27.86
C SER A 283 0.59 11.20 -29.12
N ASP A 284 0.69 9.86 -29.17
CA ASP A 284 1.11 9.11 -30.38
C ASP A 284 0.33 9.50 -31.65
N HIS A 285 -0.97 9.75 -31.53
CA HIS A 285 -1.84 10.15 -32.64
C HIS A 285 -1.73 11.64 -33.00
N ARG A 286 -0.95 12.41 -32.23
CA ARG A 286 -0.71 13.86 -32.37
C ARG A 286 -1.96 14.73 -32.37
N ASP A 287 -3.09 14.22 -31.87
CA ASP A 287 -4.37 14.93 -31.77
C ASP A 287 -4.59 15.54 -30.38
N ARG A 288 -3.83 15.09 -29.38
CA ARG A 288 -3.87 15.60 -28.00
C ARG A 288 -2.50 16.06 -27.54
N HIS A 289 -2.49 17.18 -26.81
CA HIS A 289 -1.27 17.78 -26.28
C HIS A 289 -1.57 18.63 -25.04
N PHE A 290 -0.56 18.78 -24.18
CA PHE A 290 -0.61 19.67 -23.01
C PHE A 290 0.78 20.10 -22.59
N ALA A 291 0.88 21.28 -21.98
CA ALA A 291 2.13 21.79 -21.43
C ALA A 291 2.44 21.16 -20.07
N LEU A 292 3.73 21.03 -19.76
CA LEU A 292 4.23 20.57 -18.48
C LEU A 292 5.24 21.56 -17.90
N THR A 293 5.17 21.73 -16.59
CA THR A 293 6.18 22.46 -15.80
C THR A 293 7.27 21.51 -15.30
N VAL A 294 8.40 22.08 -14.85
CA VAL A 294 9.49 21.30 -14.21
C VAL A 294 8.97 20.66 -12.93
N GLU A 295 8.14 21.38 -12.18
CA GLU A 295 7.55 20.94 -10.92
C GLU A 295 6.62 19.74 -11.13
N GLU A 296 5.81 19.74 -12.18
CA GLU A 296 4.94 18.61 -12.53
C GLU A 296 5.73 17.38 -12.97
N LEU A 297 6.80 17.58 -13.77
CA LEU A 297 7.69 16.48 -14.18
C LEU A 297 8.40 15.85 -12.99
N ASN A 298 8.84 16.66 -12.02
CA ASN A 298 9.51 16.18 -10.82
C ASN A 298 8.57 15.42 -9.86
N GLN A 299 7.26 15.56 -10.02
CA GLN A 299 6.26 14.79 -9.25
C GLN A 299 5.93 13.44 -9.88
N CYS A 300 6.41 13.17 -11.10
CA CYS A 300 6.19 11.89 -11.76
C CYS A 300 7.09 10.79 -11.18
N THR A 301 6.58 9.56 -11.18
CA THR A 301 7.33 8.37 -10.77
C THR A 301 7.93 7.68 -11.99
N LEU A 302 9.24 7.44 -12.00
CA LEU A 302 9.92 6.72 -13.07
C LEU A 302 9.77 5.21 -12.87
N SER A 303 9.23 4.51 -13.87
CA SER A 303 9.08 3.06 -13.90
C SER A 303 9.55 2.56 -15.26
N LYS A 304 10.68 1.83 -15.29
CA LYS A 304 11.23 1.18 -16.50
C LYS A 304 11.25 2.05 -17.77
N GLY A 305 11.70 3.30 -17.65
CA GLY A 305 11.80 4.24 -18.77
C GLY A 305 10.49 4.97 -19.11
N LEU A 306 9.42 4.75 -18.36
CA LEU A 306 8.16 5.47 -18.47
C LEU A 306 7.98 6.37 -17.24
N MET A 307 7.41 7.55 -17.43
CA MET A 307 7.05 8.46 -16.35
C MET A 307 5.55 8.35 -16.05
N LEU A 308 5.22 8.01 -14.81
CA LEU A 308 3.85 7.97 -14.31
C LEU A 308 3.53 9.29 -13.62
N CYS A 309 2.67 10.09 -14.23
CA CYS A 309 2.37 11.45 -13.79
C CYS A 309 0.90 11.60 -13.39
N ASN A 310 0.62 12.26 -12.27
CA ASN A 310 -0.75 12.63 -11.87
C ASN A 310 -1.06 14.05 -12.33
N ILE A 311 -1.36 14.20 -13.63
CA ILE A 311 -1.60 15.51 -14.23
C ILE A 311 -3.10 15.80 -14.18
N LYS A 312 -3.50 16.76 -13.34
CA LYS A 312 -4.90 17.11 -13.11
C LYS A 312 -5.50 17.97 -14.23
N GLN A 313 -4.67 18.60 -15.04
CA GLN A 313 -5.07 19.45 -16.16
C GLN A 313 -4.71 18.79 -17.48
N THR A 314 -5.67 18.06 -18.04
CA THR A 314 -5.63 17.70 -19.45
C THR A 314 -6.48 18.73 -20.19
N THR A 315 -5.87 19.79 -20.74
CA THR A 315 -6.51 20.52 -21.84
C THR A 315 -6.57 19.57 -23.04
N LEU A 316 -7.59 18.71 -23.04
CA LEU A 316 -7.89 17.77 -24.10
C LEU A 316 -8.48 18.56 -25.26
N GLY A 317 -7.67 18.84 -26.28
CA GLY A 317 -8.12 19.07 -27.65
C GLY A 317 -9.20 20.14 -27.86
N GLN A 318 -8.78 21.41 -27.93
CA GLN A 318 -9.06 22.42 -28.97
C GLN A 318 -8.47 23.78 -28.54
N ALA A 319 -7.27 23.75 -27.97
CA ALA A 319 -6.41 24.92 -27.82
C ALA A 319 -5.30 24.86 -28.86
N HIS A 320 -5.64 24.54 -30.11
CA HIS A 320 -4.73 24.70 -31.24
C HIS A 320 -4.12 26.10 -31.24
N GLU A 321 -4.77 27.09 -30.63
CA GLU A 321 -4.29 28.48 -30.49
C GLU A 321 -3.28 28.72 -29.38
N GLN A 322 -3.24 27.91 -28.31
CA GLN A 322 -2.42 28.21 -27.13
C GLN A 322 -0.96 27.76 -27.26
N PHE A 323 -0.70 26.71 -28.03
CA PHE A 323 0.63 26.11 -28.19
C PHE A 323 1.05 26.00 -29.66
N GLN A 324 0.64 26.96 -30.49
CA GLN A 324 0.87 26.92 -31.94
C GLN A 324 2.35 26.81 -32.29
N CYS A 325 3.19 27.57 -31.60
CA CYS A 325 4.61 27.59 -31.89
C CYS A 325 5.31 26.32 -31.39
N GLY A 326 4.98 25.85 -30.18
CA GLY A 326 5.47 24.57 -29.67
C GLY A 326 5.09 23.38 -30.56
N LEU A 327 3.83 23.32 -31.04
CA LEU A 327 3.39 22.27 -31.96
C LEU A 327 4.09 22.37 -33.33
N ALA A 328 4.25 23.58 -33.86
CA ALA A 328 4.97 23.81 -35.12
C ALA A 328 6.43 23.35 -35.04
N ALA A 329 7.09 23.62 -33.92
CA ALA A 329 8.46 23.17 -33.66
C ALA A 329 8.58 21.63 -33.70
N VAL A 330 7.65 20.91 -33.07
CA VAL A 330 7.66 19.44 -33.08
C VAL A 330 7.28 18.88 -34.46
N GLN A 331 6.35 19.51 -35.17
CA GLN A 331 5.91 19.07 -36.51
C GLN A 331 6.91 19.43 -37.62
N SER A 332 7.98 20.17 -37.32
CA SER A 332 8.90 20.72 -38.32
C SER A 332 8.17 21.58 -39.38
N GLU A 333 7.09 22.24 -38.98
CA GLU A 333 6.31 23.14 -39.83
C GLU A 333 6.63 24.59 -39.47
N GLN A 334 6.73 25.46 -40.49
CA GLN A 334 6.93 26.89 -40.26
C GLN A 334 5.57 27.57 -40.21
N LYS A 335 5.10 27.93 -39.01
CA LYS A 335 3.85 28.68 -38.83
C LYS A 335 4.12 30.15 -38.55
N SER A 336 3.31 31.02 -39.14
CA SER A 336 3.35 32.48 -38.97
C SER A 336 3.02 32.95 -37.55
N SER A 337 2.58 32.05 -36.68
CA SER A 337 2.19 32.29 -35.30
C SER A 337 3.37 32.39 -34.32
N CYS A 338 4.53 31.84 -34.69
CA CYS A 338 5.76 31.97 -33.91
C CYS A 338 6.31 33.40 -34.03
N LYS A 339 6.55 34.06 -32.89
CA LYS A 339 7.10 35.42 -32.87
C LYS A 339 8.62 35.37 -32.65
N PRO A 340 9.44 35.66 -33.68
CA PRO A 340 10.88 35.80 -33.49
C PRO A 340 11.18 37.08 -32.71
N GLU A 341 12.02 36.96 -31.69
CA GLU A 341 12.50 38.07 -30.89
C GLU A 341 13.98 38.34 -31.15
N LYS A 342 14.34 39.62 -31.24
CA LYS A 342 15.73 40.04 -31.38
C LYS A 342 16.38 40.05 -30.02
N VAL A 343 17.50 39.35 -29.90
CA VAL A 343 18.31 39.36 -28.69
C VAL A 343 19.44 40.35 -28.88
N ASN A 344 19.50 41.35 -28.00
CA ASN A 344 20.54 42.38 -27.99
C ASN A 344 21.86 41.84 -27.37
N THR A 345 22.35 40.73 -27.88
CA THR A 345 23.65 40.16 -27.49
C THR A 345 24.45 39.75 -28.72
N THR A 346 25.77 39.76 -28.59
CA THR A 346 26.71 39.36 -29.65
C THR A 346 27.03 37.87 -29.62
N SER A 347 26.71 37.18 -28.53
CA SER A 347 26.90 35.73 -28.38
C SER A 347 25.91 35.15 -27.36
N ILE A 348 25.50 33.90 -27.59
CA ILE A 348 24.70 33.08 -26.67
C ILE A 348 25.32 31.69 -26.63
N TRP A 349 25.54 31.15 -25.42
CA TRP A 349 26.11 29.84 -25.20
C TRP A 349 25.06 28.89 -24.64
N TYR A 350 24.79 27.79 -25.34
CA TYR A 350 23.94 26.72 -24.84
C TYR A 350 24.80 25.50 -24.47
N PRO A 351 24.70 24.99 -23.24
CA PRO A 351 25.33 23.72 -22.89
C PRO A 351 24.68 22.61 -23.73
N LEU A 352 25.51 21.81 -24.41
CA LEU A 352 25.04 20.60 -25.08
C LEU A 352 25.00 19.45 -24.08
N ASP A 353 23.91 18.68 -24.09
CA ASP A 353 23.76 17.51 -23.22
C ASP A 353 24.74 16.37 -23.59
N ALA A 354 25.24 16.36 -24.82
CA ALA A 354 26.31 15.47 -25.29
C ALA A 354 27.17 16.18 -26.36
N PRO A 355 28.48 15.87 -26.46
CA PRO A 355 29.31 16.35 -27.56
C PRO A 355 28.80 15.78 -28.88
N ASN A 356 28.80 16.61 -29.94
CA ASN A 356 28.48 16.17 -31.30
C ASN A 356 29.45 15.04 -31.69
N SER A 357 28.87 13.88 -32.02
CA SER A 357 29.60 12.67 -32.44
C SER A 357 30.14 12.79 -33.85
#